data_AF-A0A8K1C967-F1
#
_entry.id   AF-A0A8K1C967-F1
#
_cell.length_a   1.000
_cell.length_b   1.000
_cell.length_c   1.000
_cell.angle_alpha   90.00
_cell.angle_beta   90.00
_cell.angle_gamma   90.00
#
_symmetry.space_group_name_H-M   'P 1'
#
loop_
_entity.id
_entity.type
_entity.pdbx_description
1 polymer ?
#
loop_
_entity_poly.entity_id
_entity_poly.type
_entity_poly.pdbx_seq_one_letter_code
_entity_poly.pdbx_strand_id
1 'polypeptide(L)'
;MRGPVLTLFRAVARTARAFPDPSMGKKLLFNARELIRLRRHERDPRVIQRHLDDGHLALRVYKLLQTDEQLRRAITRKQTPPS
;
A
#
# COMPACT_ATOMS: atom_id res chain seq x y z
N MET A 1 13.01 11.78 -11.67
CA MET A 1 12.47 11.05 -10.50
C MET A 1 10.94 11.01 -10.39
N ARG A 2 10.16 11.88 -11.07
CA ARG A 2 8.68 11.83 -10.99
C ARG A 2 8.05 10.58 -11.65
N GLY A 3 8.70 9.99 -12.66
CA GLY A 3 8.21 8.82 -13.39
C GLY A 3 7.96 7.58 -12.51
N PRO A 4 8.99 7.06 -11.81
CA PRO A 4 8.84 5.87 -10.96
C PRO A 4 7.76 6.02 -9.87
N VAL A 5 7.70 7.19 -9.23
CA VAL A 5 6.69 7.50 -8.20
C VAL A 5 5.28 7.43 -8.77
N LEU A 6 5.04 8.04 -9.94
CA LEU A 6 3.73 8.00 -10.60
C LEU A 6 3.35 6.60 -11.07
N THR A 7 4.32 5.83 -11.58
CA THR A 7 4.10 4.42 -11.97
C THR A 7 3.66 3.58 -10.78
N LEU A 8 4.38 3.68 -9.66
CA LEU A 8 4.01 3.00 -8.42
C LEU A 8 2.64 3.46 -7.91
N PHE A 9 2.36 4.77 -7.90
CA PHE A 9 1.07 5.31 -7.46
C PHE A 9 -0.10 4.77 -8.31
N ARG A 10 0.05 4.69 -9.63
CA ARG A 10 -0.96 4.09 -10.52
C ARG A 10 -1.18 2.62 -10.21
N ALA A 11 -0.11 1.86 -9.95
CA ALA A 11 -0.22 0.45 -9.57
C ALA A 11 -0.95 0.27 -8.23
N VAL A 12 -0.66 1.13 -7.26
CA VAL A 12 -1.38 1.19 -5.98
C VAL A 12 -2.86 1.52 -6.20
N ALA A 13 -3.18 2.53 -7.02
CA ALA A 13 -4.57 2.91 -7.28
C ALA A 13 -5.38 1.78 -7.95
N ARG A 14 -4.78 1.07 -8.91
CA ARG A 14 -5.41 -0.11 -9.53
C ARG A 14 -5.64 -1.22 -8.51
N THR A 15 -4.65 -1.49 -7.66
CA THR A 15 -4.75 -2.49 -6.59
C THR A 15 -5.84 -2.09 -5.60
N ALA A 16 -5.86 -0.85 -5.12
CA ALA A 16 -6.88 -0.33 -4.22
C ALA A 16 -8.30 -0.49 -4.79
N ARG A 17 -8.51 -0.21 -6.09
CA ARG A 17 -9.81 -0.35 -6.76
C ARG A 17 -10.26 -1.81 -6.88
N ALA A 18 -9.32 -2.73 -7.07
CA ALA A 18 -9.60 -4.16 -7.21
C ALA A 18 -9.65 -4.90 -5.87
N PHE A 19 -9.47 -4.22 -4.74
CA PHE A 19 -9.39 -4.86 -3.44
C PHE A 19 -10.77 -5.41 -3.01
N PRO A 20 -10.88 -6.69 -2.59
CA PRO A 20 -12.17 -7.29 -2.23
C PRO A 20 -12.92 -6.57 -1.11
N ASP A 21 -12.18 -6.04 -0.13
CA ASP A 21 -12.71 -5.16 0.90
C ASP A 21 -12.53 -3.67 0.49
N PRO A 22 -13.62 -2.94 0.20
CA PRO A 22 -13.55 -1.54 -0.21
C PRO A 22 -12.92 -0.62 0.85
N SER A 23 -13.06 -0.94 2.14
CA SER A 23 -12.49 -0.13 3.22
C SER A 23 -10.96 -0.22 3.22
N MET A 24 -10.41 -1.41 2.97
CA MET A 24 -8.98 -1.61 2.79
C MET A 24 -8.46 -0.93 1.53
N GLY A 25 -9.18 -1.03 0.41
CA GLY A 25 -8.84 -0.32 -0.81
C GLY A 25 -8.75 1.20 -0.59
N LYS A 26 -9.75 1.79 0.07
CA LYS A 26 -9.74 3.21 0.44
C LYS A 26 -8.55 3.57 1.34
N LYS A 27 -8.26 2.75 2.35
CA LYS A 27 -7.14 2.97 3.27
C LYS A 27 -5.78 2.89 2.56
N LEU A 28 -5.60 1.93 1.66
CA LEU A 28 -4.40 1.82 0.82
C LEU A 28 -4.19 3.09 -0.01
N LEU A 29 -5.22 3.56 -0.71
CA LEU A 29 -5.12 4.76 -1.53
C LEU A 29 -4.85 6.02 -0.70
N PHE A 30 -5.51 6.15 0.45
CA PHE A 30 -5.26 7.25 1.40
C PHE A 30 -3.80 7.25 1.87
N ASN A 31 -3.30 6.11 2.36
CA ASN A 31 -1.93 5.98 2.84
C ASN A 31 -0.90 6.32 1.76
N ALA A 32 -1.12 5.88 0.51
CA ALA A 32 -0.23 6.18 -0.59
C ALA A 32 -0.16 7.69 -0.91
N ARG A 33 -1.30 8.39 -0.87
CA ARG A 33 -1.35 9.85 -1.06
C ARG A 33 -0.60 10.57 0.05
N GLU A 34 -0.80 10.15 1.30
CA GLU A 34 -0.13 10.75 2.45
C GLU A 34 1.38 10.50 2.43
N LEU A 35 1.84 9.30 2.09
CA LEU A 35 3.27 9.00 1.97
C LEU A 35 3.94 9.87 0.89
N ILE A 36 3.29 10.06 -0.27
CA ILE A 36 3.80 10.96 -1.30
C ILE A 36 3.83 12.40 -0.79
N ARG A 37 2.79 12.85 -0.08
CA ARG A 37 2.71 14.19 0.49
C ARG A 37 3.84 14.46 1.50
N LEU A 38 4.07 13.52 2.42
CA LEU A 38 5.11 13.61 3.44
C LEU A 38 6.52 13.62 2.84
N ARG A 39 6.75 12.87 1.76
CA ARG A 39 8.07 12.70 1.13
C ARG A 39 8.32 13.65 -0.04
N ARG A 40 7.41 14.60 -0.32
CA ARG A 40 7.49 15.49 -1.50
C ARG A 40 8.73 16.39 -1.54
N HIS A 41 9.35 16.60 -0.38
CA HIS A 41 10.54 17.43 -0.22
C HIS A 41 11.84 16.62 -0.22
N GLU A 42 11.75 15.29 -0.29
CA GLU A 42 12.93 14.44 -0.35
C GLU A 42 13.72 14.72 -1.64
N ARG A 43 15.04 14.82 -1.51
CA ARG A 43 15.96 15.10 -2.62
C ARG A 43 17.08 14.08 -2.73
N ASP A 44 17.35 13.31 -1.69
CA ASP A 44 18.37 12.27 -1.75
C ASP A 44 17.88 11.12 -2.66
N PRO A 45 18.58 10.83 -3.77
CA PRO A 45 18.18 9.75 -4.67
C PRO A 45 18.18 8.38 -4.01
N ARG A 46 19.04 8.12 -3.02
CA ARG A 46 19.11 6.85 -2.30
C ARG A 46 17.89 6.67 -1.39
N VAL A 47 17.48 7.75 -0.71
CA VAL A 47 16.29 7.73 0.16
C VAL A 47 15.02 7.55 -0.67
N ILE A 48 14.92 8.25 -1.81
CA ILE A 48 13.78 8.08 -2.72
C ILE A 48 13.73 6.65 -3.28
N GLN A 49 14.88 6.07 -3.65
CA GLN A 49 14.93 4.69 -4.13
C GLN A 49 14.46 3.72 -3.05
N ARG A 50 14.94 3.85 -1.81
CA ARG A 50 14.46 3.05 -0.68
C ARG A 50 12.95 3.16 -0.48
N HIS A 51 12.40 4.36 -0.59
CA HIS A 51 10.95 4.58 -0.50
C HIS A 51 10.16 3.91 -1.63
N LEU A 52 10.72 3.86 -2.84
CA LEU A 52 10.12 3.12 -3.96
C LEU A 52 10.16 1.61 -3.69
N ASP A 53 11.29 1.10 -3.20
CA ASP A 53 11.46 -0.33 -2.89
C ASP A 53 10.49 -0.78 -1.78
N ASP A 54 10.39 0.01 -0.70
CA ASP A 54 9.41 -0.21 0.38
C ASP A 54 7.97 -0.21 -0.17
N GLY A 55 7.65 0.72 -1.06
CA GLY A 55 6.34 0.82 -1.68
C GLY A 55 6.03 -0.36 -2.62
N HIS A 56 7.01 -0.87 -3.36
CA HIS A 56 6.88 -2.07 -4.16
C HIS A 56 6.70 -3.32 -3.30
N LEU A 57 7.40 -3.42 -2.17
CA LEU A 57 7.23 -4.49 -1.20
C LEU A 57 5.81 -4.49 -0.62
N ALA A 58 5.35 -3.33 -0.12
CA ALA A 58 4.01 -3.16 0.39
C ALA A 58 2.94 -3.52 -0.65
N LEU A 59 3.12 -3.08 -1.91
CA LEU A 59 2.19 -3.41 -2.99
C LEU A 59 2.11 -4.93 -3.24
N ARG A 60 3.22 -5.67 -3.14
CA ARG A 60 3.22 -7.15 -3.24
C ARG A 60 2.40 -7.79 -2.12
N VAL A 61 2.54 -7.29 -0.88
CA VAL A 61 1.73 -7.76 0.25
C VAL A 61 0.25 -7.52 -0.02
N TYR A 62 -0.15 -6.31 -0.45
CA TYR A 62 -1.54 -6.04 -0.77
C TYR A 62 -2.08 -6.94 -1.89
N LYS A 63 -1.30 -7.22 -2.94
CA LYS A 63 -1.70 -8.17 -3.99
C LYS A 63 -1.89 -9.59 -3.45
N LEU A 64 -1.02 -10.05 -2.55
CA LEU A 64 -1.19 -11.35 -1.89
C LEU A 64 -2.49 -11.40 -1.09
N LEU A 65 -2.80 -10.34 -0.32
CA LEU A 65 -4.03 -10.25 0.47
C LEU A 65 -5.31 -10.15 -0.39
N GLN A 66 -5.20 -9.71 -1.64
CA GLN A 66 -6.31 -9.75 -2.58
C GLN A 66 -6.64 -11.18 -2.99
N THR A 67 -5.61 -11.99 -3.24
CA THR A 67 -5.76 -13.36 -3.77
C THR A 67 -5.97 -14.39 -2.68
N ASP A 68 -5.38 -14.21 -1.50
CA ASP A 68 -5.45 -15.14 -0.39
C ASP A 68 -6.47 -14.64 0.66
N GLU A 69 -7.69 -15.14 0.56
CA GLU A 69 -8.75 -14.81 1.51
C GLU A 69 -8.48 -15.35 2.91
N GLN A 70 -7.88 -16.54 3.05
CA GLN A 70 -7.61 -17.11 4.37
C GLN A 70 -6.61 -16.26 5.12
N LEU A 71 -5.51 -15.88 4.47
CA LEU A 71 -4.54 -14.96 5.02
C LEU A 71 -5.17 -13.60 5.34
N ARG A 72 -5.96 -13.04 4.41
CA ARG A 72 -6.67 -11.77 4.65
C ARG A 72 -7.55 -11.84 5.89
N ARG A 73 -8.36 -12.88 6.06
CA ARG A 73 -9.22 -13.06 7.24
C ARG A 73 -8.40 -13.25 8.52
N ALA A 74 -7.28 -13.98 8.46
CA ALA A 74 -6.42 -14.20 9.62
C ALA A 74 -5.80 -12.89 10.14
N ILE A 75 -5.33 -12.01 9.25
CA ILE A 75 -4.70 -10.75 9.65
C ILE A 75 -5.69 -9.64 10.02
N THR A 76 -6.95 -9.74 9.59
CA THR A 76 -8.00 -8.74 9.90
C THR A 76 -8.85 -9.09 11.09
N ARG A 77 -8.81 -10.34 11.54
CA ARG A 77 -9.53 -10.76 12.74
C ARG A 77 -9.05 -9.95 13.93
N LYS A 78 -9.90 -9.07 14.45
CA LYS A 78 -9.72 -8.51 15.79
C LYS A 78 -9.76 -9.69 16.77
N GLN A 79 -8.71 -9.84 17.58
CA GLN A 79 -8.80 -10.69 18.76
C GLN A 79 -9.81 -10.01 19.69
N THR A 80 -11.01 -10.56 19.79
CA THR A 80 -11.93 -10.18 20.87
C THR A 80 -11.25 -10.64 22.17
N PRO A 81 -10.94 -9.74 23.12
CA PRO A 81 -10.47 -10.17 24.43
C PRO A 81 -11.52 -11.10 25.04
N PRO A 82 -11.13 -12.21 25.70
CA PRO A 82 -12.08 -13.00 26.47
C PRO A 82 -12.75 -12.07 27.51
N SER A 83 -14.08 -12.13 27.56
CA SER A 83 -14.91 -11.36 28.50
C SER A 83 -14.68 -11.77 29.94
#